data_AF-A0A366MLR3-F1
#
_entry.id   AF-A0A366MLR3-F1
#
_cell.length_a   1.000
_cell.length_b   1.000
_cell.length_c   1.000
_cell.angle_alpha   90.00
_cell.angle_beta   90.00
_cell.angle_gamma   90.00
#
_symmetry.space_group_name_H-M   'P 1'
#
loop_
_entity.id
_entity.type
_entity.pdbx_description
1 polymer ?
#
loop_
_entity_poly.entity_id
_entity_poly.type
_entity_poly.pdbx_seq_one_letter_code
_entity_poly.pdbx_strand_id
1 'polypeptide(L)'
;MDDKNKMRISDYVLNGMMFIAIGIWSYIFIFIWGGLVLSILDDKNYKSLGGLFIATGVFIIIFGYWFRYVVSYRNANVIEFYKRLRKKQELNEKLILHERALVWVDNGYLVKTCNRIGLLFILAGAIIFIVAADIL
;
A
#
# COMPACT_ATOMS: atom_id res chain seq x y z
N MET A 1 -11.46 24.32 29.87
CA MET A 1 -10.63 24.00 28.68
C MET A 1 -11.05 22.63 28.17
N ASP A 2 -11.05 22.50 26.86
CA ASP A 2 -11.86 21.62 26.02
C ASP A 2 -11.46 20.13 26.09
N ASP A 3 -12.35 19.27 26.61
CA ASP A 3 -12.15 17.81 26.71
C ASP A 3 -12.62 17.06 25.44
N LYS A 4 -13.04 17.79 24.40
CA LYS A 4 -13.54 17.22 23.13
C LYS A 4 -12.46 16.68 22.18
N ASN A 5 -11.18 16.83 22.53
CA ASN A 5 -10.07 16.54 21.60
C ASN A 5 -9.19 15.34 22.01
N LYS A 6 -9.58 14.58 23.05
CA LYS A 6 -8.88 13.34 23.43
C LYS A 6 -9.49 12.15 22.67
N MET A 7 -8.73 11.61 21.72
CA MET A 7 -9.02 10.27 21.15
C MET A 7 -9.20 9.26 22.30
N ARG A 8 -10.25 8.43 22.24
CA ARG A 8 -10.45 7.39 23.26
C ARG A 8 -9.31 6.38 23.16
N ILE A 9 -8.87 5.84 24.29
CA ILE A 9 -7.81 4.80 24.33
C ILE A 9 -8.14 3.63 23.40
N SER A 10 -9.44 3.32 23.23
CA SER A 10 -9.92 2.34 22.25
C SER A 10 -9.48 2.60 20.82
N ASP A 11 -9.42 3.88 20.40
CA ASP A 11 -9.01 4.26 19.04
C ASP A 11 -7.50 4.08 18.85
N TYR A 12 -6.71 4.30 19.90
CA TYR A 12 -5.27 3.99 19.89
C TYR A 12 -5.00 2.49 19.80
N VAL A 13 -5.75 1.69 20.56
CA VAL A 13 -5.63 0.22 20.53
C VAL A 13 -6.05 -0.31 19.17
N LEU A 14 -7.17 0.16 18.60
CA LEU A 14 -7.64 -0.25 17.28
C LEU A 14 -6.64 0.12 16.17
N ASN A 15 -6.14 1.35 16.17
CA ASN A 15 -5.12 1.78 15.21
C ASN A 15 -3.82 0.97 15.37
N GLY A 16 -3.38 0.74 16.61
CA GLY A 16 -2.20 -0.08 16.91
C GLY A 16 -2.33 -1.52 16.41
N MET A 17 -3.48 -2.17 16.64
CA MET A 17 -3.77 -3.50 16.10
C MET A 17 -3.79 -3.52 14.58
N MET A 18 -4.29 -2.47 13.93
CA MET A 18 -4.24 -2.33 12.47
C MET A 18 -2.81 -2.30 11.94
N PHE A 19 -1.91 -1.54 12.59
CA PHE A 19 -0.49 -1.51 12.21
C PHE A 19 0.20 -2.86 12.42
N ILE A 20 -0.09 -3.55 13.53
CA ILE A 20 0.42 -4.89 13.81
C ILE A 20 -0.06 -5.88 12.73
N ALA A 21 -1.36 -5.83 12.37
CA ALA A 21 -1.92 -6.67 11.33
C ALA A 21 -1.26 -6.42 9.96
N ILE A 22 -1.08 -5.15 9.57
CA ILE A 22 -0.37 -4.80 8.33
C ILE A 22 1.05 -5.35 8.36
N GLY A 23 1.76 -5.23 9.49
CA GLY A 23 3.10 -5.78 9.66
C GLY A 23 3.15 -7.29 9.46
N ILE A 24 2.25 -8.03 10.12
CA ILE A 24 2.15 -9.50 10.00
C ILE A 24 1.82 -9.92 8.57
N TRP A 25 0.83 -9.30 7.94
CA TRP A 25 0.44 -9.63 6.57
C TRP A 25 1.54 -9.31 5.55
N SER A 26 2.26 -8.20 5.75
CA SER A 26 3.40 -7.84 4.91
C SER A 26 4.54 -8.85 5.07
N TYR A 27 4.81 -9.30 6.30
CA TYR A 27 5.82 -10.32 6.57
C TYR A 27 5.47 -11.66 5.91
N ILE A 28 4.22 -12.13 6.05
CA ILE A 28 3.75 -13.36 5.41
C ILE A 28 3.87 -13.26 3.88
N PHE A 29 3.47 -12.13 3.31
CA PHE A 29 3.59 -11.89 1.88
C PHE A 29 5.05 -11.97 1.41
N ILE A 30 5.98 -11.31 2.11
CA ILE A 30 7.41 -11.33 1.77
C ILE A 30 7.95 -12.76 1.85
N PHE A 31 7.57 -13.53 2.88
CA PHE A 31 8.05 -14.90 3.07
C PHE A 31 7.55 -15.82 1.94
N ILE A 32 6.26 -15.79 1.63
CA ILE A 32 5.67 -16.62 0.56
C ILE A 32 6.20 -16.20 -0.81
N TRP A 33 6.19 -14.90 -1.10
CA TRP A 33 6.62 -14.36 -2.39
C TRP A 33 8.12 -14.59 -2.61
N GLY A 34 8.94 -14.34 -1.58
CA GLY A 34 10.38 -14.61 -1.62
C GLY A 34 10.69 -16.09 -1.80
N GLY A 35 9.96 -16.98 -1.12
CA GLY A 35 10.09 -18.43 -1.31
C GLY A 35 9.77 -18.87 -2.74
N LEU A 36 8.71 -18.33 -3.34
CA LEU A 36 8.36 -18.60 -4.75
C LEU A 36 9.44 -18.11 -5.71
N VAL A 37 9.98 -16.91 -5.48
CA VAL A 37 11.08 -16.37 -6.30
C VAL A 37 12.31 -17.29 -6.25
N LEU A 38 12.72 -17.70 -5.05
CA LEU A 38 13.88 -18.58 -4.87
C LEU A 38 13.67 -19.95 -5.54
N SER A 39 12.50 -20.57 -5.34
CA SER A 39 12.18 -21.86 -5.98
C SER A 39 12.23 -21.78 -7.50
N ILE A 40 11.68 -20.73 -8.11
CA ILE A 40 11.68 -20.56 -9.56
C ILE A 40 13.10 -20.28 -10.09
N LEU A 41 13.92 -19.57 -9.31
CA LEU A 41 15.32 -19.31 -9.64
C LEU A 41 16.15 -20.60 -9.61
N ASP A 42 15.96 -21.46 -8.60
CA ASP A 42 16.64 -22.75 -8.49
C ASP A 42 16.32 -23.66 -9.68
N ASP A 43 15.06 -23.66 -10.11
CA ASP A 43 14.60 -24.39 -11.31
C ASP A 43 15.04 -23.74 -12.63
N LYS A 44 15.73 -22.59 -12.58
CA LYS A 44 16.13 -21.77 -13.75
C LYS A 44 14.97 -21.43 -14.69
N ASN A 45 13.75 -21.40 -14.16
CA ASN A 45 12.54 -21.14 -14.94
C ASN A 45 12.26 -19.64 -15.04
N TYR A 46 13.12 -18.93 -15.78
CA TYR A 46 13.07 -17.47 -15.90
C TYR A 46 11.79 -16.97 -16.55
N LYS A 47 11.13 -17.78 -17.39
CA LYS A 47 9.83 -17.45 -17.99
C LYS A 47 8.74 -17.31 -16.92
N SER A 48 8.66 -18.28 -16.00
CA SER A 48 7.75 -18.20 -14.85
C SER A 48 8.13 -17.09 -13.88
N LEU A 49 9.42 -16.81 -13.72
CA LEU A 49 9.90 -15.70 -12.88
C LEU A 49 9.42 -14.34 -13.42
N GLY A 50 9.61 -14.09 -14.72
CA GLY A 50 9.11 -12.88 -15.37
C GLY A 50 7.60 -12.73 -15.24
N GLY A 51 6.86 -13.84 -15.43
CA GLY A 51 5.41 -13.89 -15.22
C GLY A 51 4.99 -13.55 -13.79
N LEU A 52 5.69 -14.08 -12.78
CA LEU A 52 5.43 -13.79 -11.37
C LEU A 52 5.61 -12.30 -11.05
N PHE A 53 6.68 -11.67 -11.56
CA PHE A 53 6.93 -10.24 -11.37
C PHE A 53 5.86 -9.37 -12.03
N ILE A 54 5.46 -9.69 -13.26
CA ILE A 54 4.38 -8.97 -13.96
C ILE A 54 3.05 -9.11 -13.20
N ALA A 55 2.68 -10.34 -12.81
CA ALA A 55 1.46 -10.60 -12.05
C ALA A 55 1.45 -9.85 -10.71
N THR A 56 2.58 -9.83 -10.01
CA THR A 56 2.76 -9.08 -8.76
C THR A 56 2.58 -7.58 -9.00
N GLY A 57 3.18 -7.04 -10.06
CA GLY A 57 3.07 -5.63 -10.40
C GLY A 57 1.62 -5.21 -10.72
N VAL A 58 0.91 -6.01 -11.51
CA VAL A 58 -0.53 -5.79 -11.80
C VAL A 58 -1.36 -5.85 -10.52
N PHE A 59 -1.12 -6.84 -9.66
CA PHE A 59 -1.80 -6.97 -8.38
C PHE A 59 -1.61 -5.73 -7.48
N ILE A 60 -0.38 -5.21 -7.38
CA ILE A 60 -0.08 -3.99 -6.61
C ILE A 60 -0.86 -2.79 -7.13
N ILE A 61 -0.96 -2.62 -8.45
CA ILE A 61 -1.74 -1.54 -9.07
C ILE A 61 -3.22 -1.67 -8.69
N ILE A 62 -3.81 -2.84 -8.93
CA ILE A 62 -5.22 -3.12 -8.62
C ILE A 62 -5.51 -2.88 -7.13
N PHE A 63 -4.62 -3.36 -6.25
CA PHE A 63 -4.73 -3.16 -4.81
C PHE A 63 -4.76 -1.67 -4.44
N GLY A 64 -3.91 -0.84 -5.05
CA GLY A 64 -3.90 0.60 -4.82
C GLY A 64 -5.26 1.25 -5.15
N TYR A 65 -5.84 0.92 -6.30
CA TYR A 65 -7.16 1.42 -6.70
C TYR A 65 -8.30 0.89 -5.82
N TRP A 66 -8.28 -0.41 -5.49
CA TRP A 66 -9.26 -1.01 -4.59
C TRP A 66 -9.21 -0.37 -3.20
N PHE A 67 -8.01 -0.17 -2.63
CA PHE A 67 -7.86 0.47 -1.33
C PHE A 67 -8.39 1.91 -1.35
N ARG A 68 -8.13 2.66 -2.43
CA ARG A 68 -8.73 3.99 -2.60
C ARG A 68 -10.26 3.91 -2.62
N TYR A 69 -10.84 2.97 -3.35
CA TYR A 69 -12.29 2.78 -3.40
C TYR A 69 -12.89 2.47 -2.03
N VAL A 70 -12.30 1.53 -1.28
CA VAL A 70 -12.73 1.16 0.08
C VAL A 70 -12.64 2.36 1.03
N VAL A 71 -11.52 3.10 0.99
CA VAL A 71 -11.32 4.28 1.84
C VAL A 71 -12.19 5.46 1.41
N SER A 72 -12.62 5.54 0.15
CA SER A 72 -13.59 6.53 -0.34
C SER A 72 -15.02 6.23 0.11
N TYR A 73 -15.33 4.99 0.51
CA TYR A 73 -16.62 4.64 1.11
C TYR A 73 -16.69 5.18 2.55
N ARG A 74 -17.05 6.47 2.69
CA ARG A 74 -16.99 7.20 3.96
C ARG A 74 -18.38 7.53 4.49
N ASN A 75 -18.62 7.14 5.73
CA ASN A 75 -19.79 7.58 6.50
C ASN A 75 -19.67 9.08 6.86
N ALA A 76 -20.78 9.76 7.16
CA ALA A 76 -20.84 11.22 7.34
C ALA A 76 -19.81 11.76 8.37
N ASN A 77 -19.58 11.03 9.46
CA ASN A 77 -18.61 11.38 10.50
C ASN A 77 -17.15 11.41 9.97
N VAL A 78 -16.81 10.52 9.04
CA VAL A 78 -15.46 10.45 8.45
C VAL A 78 -15.25 11.61 7.49
N ILE A 79 -16.29 12.00 6.74
CA ILE A 79 -16.23 13.18 5.86
C ILE A 79 -15.95 14.45 6.67
N GLU A 80 -16.60 14.62 7.82
CA GLU A 80 -16.39 15.77 8.71
C GLU A 80 -14.99 15.77 9.34
N PHE A 81 -14.45 14.60 9.69
CA PHE A 81 -13.08 14.46 10.17
C PHE A 81 -12.05 14.90 9.10
N TYR A 82 -12.21 14.49 7.85
CA TYR A 82 -11.31 14.90 6.77
C TYR A 82 -11.44 16.38 6.41
N LYS A 83 -12.64 16.97 6.49
CA LYS A 83 -12.81 18.43 6.37
C LYS A 83 -12.03 19.19 7.45
N ARG A 84 -12.03 18.69 8.69
CA ARG A 84 -11.23 19.27 9.79
C ARG A 84 -9.73 19.14 9.52
N LEU A 85 -9.27 17.98 9.04
CA LEU A 85 -7.87 17.78 8.65
C LEU A 85 -7.42 18.72 7.53
N ARG A 86 -8.27 18.95 6.51
CA ARG A 86 -7.96 19.85 5.40
C ARG A 86 -7.85 21.31 5.89
N LYS A 87 -8.72 21.74 6.80
CA LYS A 87 -8.58 23.07 7.46
C LYS A 87 -7.29 23.20 8.26
N LYS A 88 -6.87 22.16 9.01
CA LYS A 88 -5.58 22.17 9.71
C LYS A 88 -4.41 22.33 8.74
N GLN A 89 -4.46 21.71 7.56
CA GLN A 89 -3.44 21.91 6.52
C GLN A 89 -3.41 23.34 5.98
N GLU A 90 -4.58 23.92 5.67
CA GLU A 90 -4.68 25.31 5.19
C GLU A 90 -4.14 26.32 6.21
N LEU A 91 -4.31 26.02 7.51
CA LEU A 91 -3.81 26.84 8.62
C LEU A 91 -2.34 26.55 9.00
N ASN A 92 -1.64 25.67 8.25
CA ASN A 92 -0.27 25.23 8.55
C ASN A 92 -0.09 24.67 9.98
N GLU A 93 -1.15 24.11 10.57
CA GLU A 93 -1.08 23.49 11.89
C GLU A 93 -0.28 22.17 11.86
N LYS A 94 0.40 21.87 12.97
CA LYS A 94 1.25 20.68 13.08
C LYS A 94 0.38 19.41 13.12
N LEU A 95 0.38 18.66 12.03
CA LEU A 95 -0.30 17.36 11.93
C LEU A 95 0.46 16.25 12.66
N ILE A 96 -0.28 15.40 13.38
CA ILE A 96 0.26 14.18 14.00
C ILE A 96 0.52 13.12 12.90
N LEU A 97 1.44 12.18 13.15
CA LEU A 97 1.91 11.19 12.16
C LEU A 97 0.75 10.38 11.52
N HIS A 98 -0.25 9.99 12.33
CA HIS A 98 -1.47 9.33 11.85
C HIS A 98 -2.31 10.24 10.92
N GLU A 99 -2.50 11.51 11.29
CA GLU A 99 -3.26 12.48 10.49
C GLU A 99 -2.57 12.72 9.14
N ARG A 100 -1.24 12.82 9.14
CA ARG A 100 -0.42 12.96 7.93
C ARG A 100 -0.56 11.75 7.00
N ALA A 101 -0.59 10.53 7.55
CA ALA A 101 -0.80 9.31 6.78
C ALA A 101 -2.21 9.28 6.13
N LEU A 102 -3.25 9.71 6.84
CA LEU A 102 -4.61 9.77 6.31
C LEU A 102 -4.74 10.80 5.18
N VAL A 103 -4.12 11.97 5.32
CA VAL A 103 -4.05 12.99 4.26
C VAL A 103 -3.33 12.48 3.02
N TRP A 104 -2.26 11.69 3.19
CA TRP A 104 -1.55 11.08 2.06
C TRP A 104 -2.45 10.12 1.27
N VAL A 105 -3.22 9.29 1.96
CA VAL A 105 -4.19 8.39 1.31
C VAL A 105 -5.25 9.21 0.56
N ASP A 106 -5.77 10.27 1.17
CA ASP A 106 -6.79 11.15 0.57
C ASP A 106 -6.31 11.90 -0.69
N ASN A 107 -5.06 12.37 -0.66
CA ASN A 107 -4.40 13.03 -1.79
C ASN A 107 -4.02 12.06 -2.92
N GLY A 108 -4.38 10.78 -2.79
CA GLY A 108 -4.11 9.75 -3.79
C GLY A 108 -2.63 9.35 -3.88
N TYR A 109 -1.81 9.70 -2.90
CA TYR A 109 -0.40 9.27 -2.87
C TYR A 109 -0.27 7.76 -2.85
N LEU A 110 -1.16 7.05 -2.16
CA LEU A 110 -1.17 5.59 -2.12
C LEU A 110 -1.31 4.99 -3.53
N VAL A 111 -2.28 5.47 -4.33
CA VAL A 111 -2.44 5.01 -5.72
C VAL A 111 -1.20 5.35 -6.56
N LYS A 112 -0.65 6.56 -6.41
CA LYS A 112 0.57 6.94 -7.14
C LYS A 112 1.75 6.02 -6.79
N THR A 113 1.94 5.70 -5.51
CA THR A 113 3.00 4.80 -5.05
C THR A 113 2.78 3.38 -5.56
N CYS A 114 1.57 2.84 -5.44
CA CYS A 114 1.22 1.53 -6.00
C CYS A 114 1.45 1.46 -7.51
N ASN A 115 1.06 2.50 -8.25
CA ASN A 115 1.30 2.57 -9.70
C ASN A 115 2.79 2.57 -10.04
N ARG A 116 3.61 3.35 -9.32
CA ARG A 116 5.07 3.39 -9.53
C ARG A 116 5.71 2.04 -9.24
N ILE A 117 5.42 1.45 -8.08
CA ILE A 117 5.99 0.16 -7.68
C ILE A 117 5.52 -0.94 -8.63
N GLY A 118 4.22 -1.00 -8.92
CA GLY A 118 3.66 -2.01 -9.82
C GLY A 118 4.25 -1.92 -11.23
N LEU A 119 4.47 -0.71 -11.74
CA LEU A 119 5.10 -0.51 -13.05
C LEU A 119 6.57 -0.93 -13.04
N LEU A 120 7.32 -0.68 -11.96
CA LEU A 120 8.69 -1.19 -11.81
C LEU A 120 8.73 -2.73 -11.82
N PHE A 121 7.79 -3.39 -11.15
CA PHE A 121 7.66 -4.85 -11.16
C PHE A 121 7.33 -5.40 -12.55
N ILE A 122 6.40 -4.76 -13.26
CA ILE A 122 6.06 -5.14 -14.64
C ILE A 122 7.28 -4.99 -15.56
N LEU A 123 8.01 -3.88 -15.45
CA LEU A 123 9.21 -3.65 -16.25
C LEU A 123 10.31 -4.67 -15.94
N ALA A 124 10.57 -4.96 -14.66
CA ALA A 124 11.52 -5.99 -14.27
C ALA A 124 11.14 -7.36 -14.82
N GLY A 125 9.86 -7.74 -14.70
CA GLY A 125 9.35 -8.99 -15.25
C GLY A 125 9.43 -9.06 -16.78
N ALA A 126 9.15 -7.96 -17.48
CA ALA A 126 9.28 -7.87 -18.94
C ALA A 126 10.73 -8.02 -19.39
N ILE A 127 11.69 -7.38 -18.70
CA ILE A 127 13.13 -7.52 -18.98
C ILE A 127 13.56 -8.97 -18.78
N ILE A 128 13.16 -9.60 -17.66
CA ILE A 128 13.45 -11.02 -17.40
C ILE A 128 12.91 -11.89 -18.54
N PHE A 129 11.71 -11.60 -19.04
CA PHE A 129 11.10 -12.36 -20.12
C PHE A 129 11.84 -12.24 -21.45
N ILE A 130 12.29 -11.03 -21.80
CA ILE A 130 13.08 -10.78 -23.02
C ILE A 130 14.43 -11.47 -22.91
N VAL A 131 15.16 -11.25 -21.82
CA VAL A 131 16.49 -11.86 -21.60
C VAL A 131 16.40 -13.39 -21.57
N ALA A 132 15.36 -13.95 -20.95
CA ALA A 132 15.13 -15.39 -20.95
C ALA A 132 14.77 -15.96 -22.33
N ALA A 133 14.15 -15.15 -23.20
CA ALA A 133 13.82 -15.55 -24.57
C ALA A 133 15.05 -15.50 -25.50
N ASP A 134 16.04 -14.65 -25.20
CA ASP A 134 17.26 -14.51 -26.01
C ASP A 134 18.39 -15.49 -25.61
N ILE A 135 18.30 -16.12 -24.43
CA ILE A 135 19.32 -17.07 -23.91
C ILE A 135 18.99 -18.55 -24.27
N LEU A 136 17.79 -18.83 -24.77
CA LEU A 136 17.26 -20.17 -25.01
C LEU A 136 17.16 -20.48 -26.51
#